data_AF-A0A3M7MTB5-F1
#
_entry.id   AF-A0A3M7MTB5-F1
#
_cell.length_a   1.000
_cell.length_b   1.000
_cell.length_c   1.000
_cell.angle_alpha   90.00
_cell.angle_beta   90.00
_cell.angle_gamma   90.00
#
_symmetry.space_group_name_H-M   'P 1'
#
loop_
_entity.id
_entity.type
_entity.pdbx_description
1 polymer ?
#
loop_
_entity_poly.entity_id
_entity_poly.type
_entity_poly.pdbx_seq_one_letter_code
_entity_poly.pdbx_strand_id
1 'polypeptide(L)'
;MATGGSTRGTTVVWGDYGLRMKDHDRRVSAKQLKLGEETIKRRLRGMHFKLFTRVCANIGVIPVSRIIFELKGELHEKVAREAFRLAGAKMPGTYEFVKKGDAPLVGITKLGNGVTLQTLKDARRPVERKDPEPQAAVPPAAEQPQYSVPAALPACAARASFGRSFTNTHGFGQDGGSAASLRASARKRNQTTMYYGLSLGVAVVALSYASVPLYKMICQQTGWSGQPVKAHNEGADSAQRLRPVEDHRRLRITFQGSVSDVLPWKFTPQQREVRVLPGETALAFYTATNKSKADIIGVATYSVTPAQVAPYFSKIQCFCFEEQRLAAGETVDMPVFFFIDPDFVKDPNMRGIDTITLSYTFFKAKYDKNGVLTTVPMAMA
;
A
#
# COMPACT_ATOMS: atom_id res chain seq x y z
N MET A 1 -9.34 -5.04 -26.72
CA MET A 1 -9.58 -3.68 -27.23
C MET A 1 -10.74 -3.66 -28.22
N ALA A 2 -11.54 -2.59 -28.22
CA ALA A 2 -12.62 -2.39 -29.18
C ALA A 2 -12.12 -1.64 -30.44
N THR A 3 -11.66 -2.39 -31.44
CA THR A 3 -11.12 -1.84 -32.71
C THR A 3 -12.18 -1.16 -33.60
N GLY A 4 -13.47 -1.48 -33.42
CA GLY A 4 -14.57 -0.96 -34.26
C GLY A 4 -15.09 0.46 -33.95
N GLY A 5 -14.38 1.25 -33.14
CA GLY A 5 -14.78 2.64 -32.84
C GLY A 5 -15.91 2.80 -31.81
N SER A 6 -16.03 1.88 -30.84
CA SER A 6 -17.14 1.87 -29.86
C SER A 6 -16.98 2.94 -28.78
N THR A 7 -18.00 3.79 -28.62
CA THR A 7 -18.15 4.79 -27.53
C THR A 7 -18.93 4.26 -26.33
N ARG A 8 -19.43 3.01 -26.37
CA ARG A 8 -20.37 2.47 -25.38
C ARG A 8 -19.77 2.40 -23.98
N GLY A 9 -20.32 3.18 -23.06
CA GLY A 9 -19.90 3.21 -21.65
C GLY A 9 -18.74 4.16 -21.35
N THR A 10 -18.38 5.05 -22.28
CA THR A 10 -17.30 6.05 -22.10
C THR A 10 -17.76 7.41 -21.55
N THR A 11 -19.08 7.65 -21.56
CA THR A 11 -19.76 8.86 -21.09
C THR A 11 -20.59 8.61 -19.83
N VAL A 12 -20.72 9.65 -19.01
CA VAL A 12 -21.56 9.67 -17.79
C VAL A 12 -23.03 9.75 -18.22
N VAL A 13 -23.89 8.88 -17.69
CA VAL A 13 -25.31 8.78 -18.11
C VAL A 13 -26.26 9.20 -16.99
N TRP A 14 -26.13 8.63 -15.79
CA TRP A 14 -27.06 8.79 -14.68
C TRP A 14 -26.59 9.84 -13.68
N GLY A 15 -25.28 9.87 -13.39
CA GLY A 15 -24.65 10.83 -12.50
C GLY A 15 -24.33 12.19 -13.14
N ASP A 16 -23.66 13.03 -12.36
CA ASP A 16 -23.13 14.33 -12.74
C ASP A 16 -21.60 14.28 -12.88
N TYR A 17 -20.96 13.37 -12.12
CA TYR A 17 -19.54 13.06 -12.16
C TYR A 17 -19.31 11.56 -12.33
N GLY A 18 -18.17 11.15 -12.88
CA GLY A 18 -17.81 9.75 -13.04
C GLY A 18 -16.31 9.45 -12.94
N LEU A 19 -16.00 8.18 -12.66
CA LEU A 19 -14.64 7.63 -12.64
C LEU A 19 -14.44 6.72 -13.85
N ARG A 20 -13.51 7.09 -14.74
CA ARG A 20 -13.20 6.38 -15.99
C ARG A 20 -11.83 5.73 -15.94
N MET A 21 -11.69 4.52 -16.48
CA MET A 21 -10.39 3.85 -16.64
C MET A 21 -9.59 4.52 -17.76
N LYS A 22 -8.42 5.09 -17.46
CA LYS A 22 -7.54 5.77 -18.42
C LYS A 22 -6.47 4.84 -19.03
N ASP A 23 -6.13 3.77 -18.32
CA ASP A 23 -4.99 2.87 -18.59
C ASP A 23 -5.24 1.92 -19.79
N HIS A 24 -5.34 0.62 -19.56
CA HIS A 24 -5.62 -0.40 -20.59
C HIS A 24 -6.71 -1.36 -20.12
N ASP A 25 -7.18 -2.23 -21.01
CA ASP A 25 -8.19 -3.25 -20.70
C ASP A 25 -7.74 -4.13 -19.51
N ARG A 26 -8.41 -4.02 -18.35
CA ARG A 26 -8.02 -4.72 -17.11
C ARG A 26 -9.17 -5.52 -16.49
N ARG A 27 -8.84 -6.70 -15.96
CA ARG A 27 -9.77 -7.50 -15.15
C ARG A 27 -9.80 -6.95 -13.72
N VAL A 28 -10.96 -6.44 -13.29
CA VAL A 28 -11.18 -5.93 -11.93
C VAL A 28 -12.05 -6.91 -11.15
N SER A 29 -11.57 -7.36 -9.98
CA SER A 29 -12.29 -8.28 -9.12
C SER A 29 -13.45 -7.61 -8.38
N ALA A 30 -14.51 -8.37 -8.07
CA ALA A 30 -15.61 -7.92 -7.21
C ALA A 30 -15.12 -7.28 -5.89
N LYS A 31 -14.04 -7.84 -5.30
CA LYS A 31 -13.45 -7.32 -4.06
C LYS A 31 -12.87 -5.91 -4.24
N GLN A 32 -12.26 -5.63 -5.39
CA GLN A 32 -11.66 -4.33 -5.71
C GLN A 32 -12.74 -3.28 -6.01
N LEU A 33 -13.78 -3.65 -6.77
CA LEU A 33 -14.95 -2.79 -6.99
C LEU A 33 -15.63 -2.43 -5.65
N LYS A 34 -15.86 -3.43 -4.78
CA LYS A 34 -16.42 -3.20 -3.43
C LYS A 34 -15.54 -2.27 -2.58
N LEU A 35 -14.21 -2.44 -2.60
CA LEU A 35 -13.27 -1.58 -1.89
C LEU A 35 -13.29 -0.13 -2.40
N GLY A 36 -13.41 0.07 -3.72
CA GLY A 36 -13.61 1.38 -4.33
C GLY A 36 -14.93 2.02 -3.88
N GLU A 37 -16.04 1.28 -3.97
CA GLU A 37 -17.37 1.71 -3.55
C GLU A 37 -17.43 2.12 -2.07
N GLU A 38 -16.90 1.27 -1.18
CA GLU A 38 -16.81 1.55 0.27
C GLU A 38 -15.94 2.78 0.56
N THR A 39 -14.92 3.05 -0.26
CA THR A 39 -14.05 4.21 -0.10
C THR A 39 -14.77 5.51 -0.48
N ILE A 40 -15.54 5.50 -1.58
CA ILE A 40 -16.40 6.63 -1.96
C ILE A 40 -17.44 6.87 -0.85
N LYS A 41 -18.15 5.82 -0.42
CA LYS A 41 -19.16 5.90 0.65
C LYS A 41 -18.58 6.41 1.98
N ARG A 42 -17.37 6.00 2.34
CA ARG A 42 -16.67 6.46 3.55
C ARG A 42 -16.25 7.93 3.43
N ARG A 43 -15.72 8.36 2.29
CA ARG A 43 -15.28 9.75 2.06
C ARG A 43 -16.46 10.74 1.96
N LEU A 44 -17.63 10.26 1.53
CA LEU A 44 -18.85 11.05 1.36
C LEU A 44 -19.87 10.87 2.49
N ARG A 45 -19.50 10.22 3.60
CA ARG A 45 -20.38 9.98 4.75
C ARG A 45 -20.92 11.32 5.30
N GLY A 46 -22.23 11.41 5.49
CA GLY A 46 -22.91 12.61 5.98
C GLY A 46 -23.39 13.59 4.90
N MET A 47 -23.11 13.34 3.61
CA MET A 47 -23.65 14.13 2.49
C MET A 47 -24.74 13.34 1.74
N HIS A 48 -25.68 14.06 1.11
CA HIS A 48 -26.71 13.45 0.28
C HIS A 48 -26.18 13.15 -1.12
N PHE A 49 -25.89 11.87 -1.39
CA PHE A 49 -25.42 11.41 -2.70
C PHE A 49 -26.02 10.08 -3.10
N LYS A 50 -26.08 9.83 -4.42
CA LYS A 50 -26.42 8.55 -5.02
C LYS A 50 -25.26 8.10 -5.90
N LEU A 51 -24.69 6.95 -5.55
CA LEU A 51 -23.61 6.29 -6.28
C LEU A 51 -24.21 5.21 -7.19
N PHE A 52 -23.85 5.23 -8.47
CA PHE A 52 -24.23 4.22 -9.45
C PHE A 52 -22.99 3.46 -9.92
N THR A 53 -23.09 2.14 -10.00
CA THR A 53 -22.02 1.28 -10.53
C THR A 53 -22.35 0.91 -11.98
N ARG A 54 -21.51 1.34 -12.93
CA ARG A 54 -21.68 1.11 -14.39
C ARG A 54 -21.20 -0.27 -14.86
N VAL A 55 -20.51 -1.02 -14.00
CA VAL A 55 -19.94 -2.34 -14.28
C VAL A 55 -20.36 -3.36 -13.23
N CYS A 56 -20.65 -4.58 -13.65
CA CYS A 56 -20.93 -5.71 -12.75
C CYS A 56 -19.75 -6.70 -12.75
N ALA A 57 -19.54 -7.39 -11.64
CA ALA A 57 -18.43 -8.33 -11.48
C ALA A 57 -18.51 -9.61 -12.36
N ASN A 58 -19.60 -9.78 -13.12
CA ASN A 58 -19.74 -10.82 -14.14
C ASN A 58 -18.94 -10.52 -15.42
N ILE A 59 -18.49 -9.27 -15.61
CA ILE A 59 -17.71 -8.87 -16.79
C ILE A 59 -16.24 -9.28 -16.60
N GLY A 60 -15.75 -10.16 -17.47
CA GLY A 60 -14.39 -10.72 -17.37
C GLY A 60 -13.26 -9.69 -17.49
N VAL A 61 -13.43 -8.63 -18.29
CA VAL A 61 -12.45 -7.55 -18.50
C VAL A 61 -13.17 -6.21 -18.67
N ILE A 62 -12.75 -5.17 -17.94
CA ILE A 62 -13.21 -3.79 -18.15
C ILE A 62 -12.33 -3.18 -19.25
N PRO A 63 -12.89 -2.74 -20.40
CA PRO A 63 -12.10 -2.09 -21.44
C PRO A 63 -11.69 -0.68 -21.05
N VAL A 64 -10.61 -0.19 -21.69
CA VAL A 64 -10.12 1.19 -21.59
C VAL A 64 -11.23 2.21 -21.87
N SER A 65 -11.14 3.37 -21.23
CA SER A 65 -12.10 4.47 -21.32
C SER A 65 -13.53 4.14 -20.84
N ARG A 66 -13.76 2.99 -20.20
CA ARG A 66 -15.07 2.69 -19.60
C ARG A 66 -15.22 3.34 -18.23
N ILE A 67 -16.41 3.89 -17.98
CA ILE A 67 -16.80 4.42 -16.66
C ILE A 67 -17.16 3.25 -15.73
N ILE A 68 -16.66 3.31 -14.49
CA ILE A 68 -16.87 2.30 -13.45
C ILE A 68 -17.95 2.77 -12.46
N PHE A 69 -17.81 4.00 -11.97
CA PHE A 69 -18.71 4.62 -11.01
C PHE A 69 -19.20 5.97 -11.52
N GLU A 70 -20.44 6.30 -11.19
CA GLU A 70 -21.03 7.62 -11.37
C GLU A 70 -21.63 8.12 -10.07
N LEU A 71 -21.54 9.42 -9.84
CA LEU A 71 -22.00 10.07 -8.62
C LEU A 71 -22.99 11.18 -8.98
N LYS A 72 -24.15 11.17 -8.33
CA LYS A 72 -25.17 12.21 -8.40
C LYS A 72 -25.40 12.79 -7.01
N GLY A 73 -25.53 14.09 -6.89
CA GLY A 73 -25.84 14.75 -5.62
C GLY A 73 -25.30 16.17 -5.54
N GLU A 74 -25.71 16.89 -4.51
CA GLU A 74 -25.32 18.28 -4.24
C GLU A 74 -23.90 18.34 -3.66
N LEU A 75 -22.94 17.93 -4.49
CA LEU A 75 -21.54 17.79 -4.13
C LEU A 75 -20.69 18.75 -4.95
N HIS A 76 -19.90 19.56 -4.25
CA HIS A 76 -18.89 20.39 -4.90
C HIS A 76 -17.83 19.53 -5.60
N GLU A 77 -17.42 19.93 -6.80
CA GLU A 77 -16.56 19.15 -7.69
C GLU A 77 -15.28 18.64 -7.02
N LYS A 78 -14.60 19.48 -6.23
CA LYS A 78 -13.36 19.10 -5.53
C LYS A 78 -13.56 17.91 -4.58
N VAL A 79 -14.73 17.80 -3.94
CA VAL A 79 -15.07 16.71 -3.01
C VAL A 79 -15.33 15.40 -3.78
N ALA A 80 -16.06 15.47 -4.89
CA ALA A 80 -16.30 14.32 -5.77
C ALA A 80 -14.97 13.82 -6.38
N ARG A 81 -14.14 14.73 -6.89
CA ARG A 81 -12.81 14.46 -7.45
C ARG A 81 -11.89 13.77 -6.45
N GLU A 82 -11.88 14.23 -5.19
CA GLU A 82 -11.06 13.63 -4.13
C GLU A 82 -11.57 12.24 -3.72
N ALA A 83 -12.88 12.05 -3.57
CA ALA A 83 -13.45 10.72 -3.30
C ALA A 83 -13.11 9.70 -4.41
N PHE A 84 -13.15 10.15 -5.67
CA PHE A 84 -12.77 9.35 -6.82
C PHE A 84 -11.26 9.08 -6.93
N ARG A 85 -10.40 10.04 -6.55
CA ARG A 85 -8.94 9.82 -6.43
C ARG A 85 -8.61 8.72 -5.42
N LEU A 86 -9.21 8.78 -4.24
CA LEU A 86 -9.02 7.79 -3.17
C LEU A 86 -9.56 6.39 -3.55
N ALA A 87 -10.64 6.33 -4.33
CA ALA A 87 -11.18 5.09 -4.85
C ALA A 87 -10.28 4.48 -5.95
N GLY A 88 -9.80 5.32 -6.87
CA GLY A 88 -8.88 4.92 -7.93
C GLY A 88 -7.59 4.31 -7.39
N ALA A 89 -7.01 4.91 -6.35
CA ALA A 89 -5.80 4.40 -5.67
C ALA A 89 -5.96 3.00 -5.03
N LYS A 90 -7.18 2.47 -4.92
CA LYS A 90 -7.47 1.14 -4.34
C LYS A 90 -7.95 0.11 -5.36
N MET A 91 -8.02 0.48 -6.64
CA MET A 91 -8.42 -0.38 -7.74
C MET A 91 -7.27 -0.51 -8.75
N PRO A 92 -7.16 -1.61 -9.50
CA PRO A 92 -6.03 -1.85 -10.39
C PRO A 92 -6.14 -1.03 -11.69
N GLY A 93 -5.24 -0.07 -11.85
CA GLY A 93 -5.06 0.74 -13.07
C GLY A 93 -5.12 2.24 -12.79
N THR A 94 -4.83 3.04 -13.82
CA THR A 94 -4.96 4.50 -13.76
C THR A 94 -6.37 4.93 -14.13
N TYR A 95 -6.93 5.87 -13.37
CA TYR A 95 -8.29 6.40 -13.57
C TYR A 95 -8.27 7.92 -13.77
N GLU A 96 -9.26 8.44 -14.52
CA GLU A 96 -9.51 9.88 -14.66
C GLU A 96 -10.91 10.25 -14.15
N PHE A 97 -11.05 11.49 -13.70
CA PHE A 97 -12.31 12.12 -13.32
C PHE A 97 -12.99 12.71 -14.56
N VAL A 98 -14.30 12.46 -14.71
CA VAL A 98 -15.10 12.85 -15.88
C VAL A 98 -16.36 13.57 -15.42
N LYS A 99 -16.76 14.62 -16.13
CA LYS A 99 -18.03 15.34 -15.92
C LYS A 99 -19.12 14.85 -16.87
N LYS A 100 -20.38 15.02 -16.49
CA LYS A 100 -21.50 14.89 -17.41
C LYS A 100 -21.41 15.97 -18.50
N GLY A 101 -21.56 15.56 -19.76
CA GLY A 101 -21.35 16.42 -20.92
C GLY A 101 -19.94 16.37 -21.52
N ASP A 102 -18.96 15.75 -20.83
CA ASP A 102 -17.64 15.52 -21.43
C ASP A 102 -17.75 14.62 -22.67
N ALA A 103 -16.91 14.91 -23.66
CA ALA A 103 -16.82 14.16 -24.91
C ALA A 103 -16.68 12.64 -24.70
N PRO A 104 -17.39 11.81 -25.50
CA PRO A 104 -17.15 10.36 -25.53
C PRO A 104 -15.73 10.05 -26.00
N LEU A 105 -15.22 8.88 -25.61
CA LEU A 105 -13.92 8.38 -26.07
C LEU A 105 -14.09 7.20 -27.01
N VAL A 106 -13.13 7.05 -27.92
CA VAL A 106 -12.94 5.86 -28.74
C VAL A 106 -11.52 5.35 -28.53
N GLY A 107 -11.40 4.19 -27.88
CA GLY A 107 -10.11 3.71 -27.38
C GLY A 107 -9.52 4.73 -26.40
N ILE A 108 -8.48 5.43 -26.83
CA ILE A 108 -7.78 6.49 -26.07
C ILE A 108 -8.15 7.92 -26.51
N THR A 109 -8.80 8.10 -27.65
CA THR A 109 -9.02 9.42 -28.27
C THR A 109 -10.35 10.03 -27.85
N LYS A 110 -10.35 11.30 -27.42
CA LYS A 110 -11.56 12.06 -27.07
C LYS A 110 -12.22 12.61 -28.34
N LEU A 111 -13.53 12.42 -28.49
CA LEU A 111 -14.34 12.97 -29.59
C LEU A 111 -14.74 14.43 -29.29
N GLY A 112 -13.76 15.32 -29.38
CA GLY A 112 -13.92 16.76 -29.22
C GLY A 112 -12.99 17.52 -30.16
N ASN A 113 -13.09 18.85 -30.17
CA ASN A 113 -12.20 19.74 -30.93
C ASN A 113 -12.13 19.38 -32.44
N GLY A 114 -13.27 19.17 -33.08
CA GLY A 114 -13.38 18.83 -34.51
C GLY A 114 -13.12 17.37 -34.88
N VAL A 115 -12.65 16.52 -33.94
CA VAL A 115 -12.42 15.09 -34.20
C VAL A 115 -13.75 14.32 -34.13
N THR A 116 -14.26 13.86 -35.28
CA THR A 116 -15.48 13.05 -35.37
C THR A 116 -15.18 11.54 -35.47
N LEU A 117 -16.22 10.72 -35.28
CA LEU A 117 -16.15 9.26 -35.52
C LEU A 117 -15.79 8.89 -36.97
N GLN A 118 -16.11 9.76 -37.93
CA GLN A 118 -15.77 9.57 -39.34
C GLN A 118 -14.29 9.89 -39.56
N THR A 119 -13.81 11.04 -39.04
CA THR A 119 -12.40 11.46 -39.05
C THR A 119 -11.44 10.42 -38.43
N LEU A 120 -11.91 9.62 -37.48
CA LEU A 120 -11.13 8.51 -36.88
C LEU A 120 -11.13 7.21 -37.71
N LYS A 121 -12.03 7.08 -38.68
CA LYS A 121 -12.10 5.95 -39.63
C LYS A 121 -11.46 6.28 -40.98
N ASP A 122 -11.33 7.57 -41.31
CA ASP A 122 -10.70 8.03 -42.54
C ASP A 122 -9.21 7.66 -42.56
N ALA A 123 -8.77 6.96 -43.61
CA ALA A 123 -7.41 6.44 -43.71
C ALA A 123 -6.33 7.52 -43.95
N ARG A 124 -6.73 8.75 -44.32
CA ARG A 124 -5.83 9.90 -44.52
C ARG A 124 -6.13 10.99 -43.50
N ARG A 125 -5.20 11.24 -42.59
CA ARG A 125 -5.24 12.36 -41.65
C ARG A 125 -4.16 13.39 -42.02
N PRO A 126 -4.47 14.70 -42.08
CA PRO A 126 -3.43 15.72 -42.23
C PRO A 126 -2.51 15.72 -41.00
N VAL A 127 -1.20 15.77 -41.23
CA VAL A 127 -0.19 15.86 -40.16
C VAL A 127 -0.05 17.32 -39.77
N GLU A 128 -0.56 17.66 -38.59
CA GLU A 128 -0.37 18.97 -37.97
C GLU A 128 1.10 19.10 -37.52
N ARG A 129 1.75 20.22 -37.87
CA ARG A 129 3.15 20.46 -37.49
C ARG A 129 3.21 20.83 -36.02
N LYS A 130 4.06 20.15 -35.26
CA LYS A 130 4.21 20.38 -33.82
C LYS A 130 5.10 21.60 -33.57
N ASP A 131 4.50 22.77 -33.44
CA ASP A 131 5.17 23.96 -32.91
C ASP A 131 5.60 23.73 -31.44
N PRO A 132 6.69 24.36 -30.97
CA PRO A 132 7.21 24.14 -29.63
C PRO A 132 6.26 24.65 -28.54
N GLU A 133 6.00 23.79 -27.57
CA GLU A 133 5.02 23.98 -26.49
C GLU A 133 5.49 25.03 -25.46
N PRO A 134 4.71 26.08 -25.14
CA PRO A 134 5.06 27.05 -24.12
C PRO A 134 5.12 26.40 -22.72
N GLN A 135 6.21 26.64 -21.99
CA GLN A 135 6.40 26.08 -20.65
C GLN A 135 5.36 26.65 -19.67
N ALA A 136 4.67 25.75 -18.95
CA ALA A 136 3.69 26.14 -17.94
C ALA A 136 4.37 26.79 -16.73
N ALA A 137 3.95 28.01 -16.38
CA ALA A 137 4.45 28.74 -15.22
C ALA A 137 4.07 28.05 -13.90
N VAL A 138 4.99 28.05 -12.94
CA VAL A 138 4.81 27.48 -11.59
C VAL A 138 3.98 28.46 -10.73
N PRO A 139 2.86 28.04 -10.13
CA PRO A 139 2.13 28.87 -9.17
C PRO A 139 2.78 28.80 -7.76
N PRO A 140 2.91 29.94 -7.04
CA PRO A 140 3.42 29.97 -5.66
C PRO A 140 2.38 29.49 -4.63
N ALA A 141 2.86 29.15 -3.43
CA ALA A 141 2.08 28.55 -2.35
C ALA A 141 1.59 29.56 -1.29
N ALA A 142 0.34 29.38 -0.84
CA ALA A 142 -0.33 29.98 0.33
C ALA A 142 -1.73 29.33 0.44
N GLU A 143 -2.46 29.22 1.55
CA GLU A 143 -2.21 29.21 3.00
C GLU A 143 -3.47 28.56 3.63
N GLN A 144 -3.43 27.97 4.84
CA GLN A 144 -4.65 27.47 5.54
C GLN A 144 -4.62 27.78 7.05
N PRO A 145 -5.71 28.35 7.63
CA PRO A 145 -5.79 28.64 9.05
C PRO A 145 -6.34 27.49 9.91
N GLN A 146 -6.09 27.61 11.22
CA GLN A 146 -6.17 26.56 12.25
C GLN A 146 -7.55 26.45 12.93
N TYR A 147 -7.78 25.35 13.67
CA TYR A 147 -8.78 25.29 14.75
C TYR A 147 -8.22 24.58 15.99
N SER A 148 -8.71 24.99 17.17
CA SER A 148 -8.14 24.71 18.50
C SER A 148 -8.93 23.68 19.33
N VAL A 149 -8.29 23.16 20.40
CA VAL A 149 -8.79 22.10 21.32
C VAL A 149 -9.05 22.68 22.72
N PRO A 150 -9.96 22.08 23.52
CA PRO A 150 -9.59 21.43 24.80
C PRO A 150 -10.49 20.21 25.18
N ALA A 151 -10.37 19.51 26.32
CA ALA A 151 -9.22 18.98 27.10
C ALA A 151 -9.75 18.05 28.25
N ALA A 152 -8.85 17.33 28.96
CA ALA A 152 -9.03 16.63 30.26
C ALA A 152 -10.08 15.45 30.35
N LEU A 153 -9.70 14.18 30.60
CA LEU A 153 -9.19 13.50 31.83
C LEU A 153 -10.18 13.46 33.03
N PRO A 154 -10.12 12.47 33.98
CA PRO A 154 -9.29 11.24 34.08
C PRO A 154 -10.10 9.94 34.45
N ALA A 155 -9.40 8.86 34.87
CA ALA A 155 -9.93 7.51 35.17
C ALA A 155 -10.05 7.16 36.67
N CYS A 156 -10.76 6.07 37.02
CA CYS A 156 -10.41 5.14 38.13
C CYS A 156 -11.20 3.80 38.05
N ALA A 157 -10.93 2.85 38.97
CA ALA A 157 -11.33 1.43 38.92
C ALA A 157 -12.27 0.97 40.06
N ALA A 158 -12.86 -0.25 39.97
CA ALA A 158 -12.85 -1.32 41.01
C ALA A 158 -14.00 -2.37 40.97
N ARG A 159 -13.60 -3.65 41.15
CA ARG A 159 -14.20 -4.83 41.82
C ARG A 159 -15.72 -4.97 42.17
N ALA A 160 -16.27 -6.11 41.70
CA ALA A 160 -16.75 -7.29 42.47
C ALA A 160 -18.20 -7.43 43.07
N SER A 161 -18.89 -8.48 42.54
CA SER A 161 -19.67 -9.56 43.23
C SER A 161 -20.92 -9.31 44.10
N PHE A 162 -22.00 -10.08 43.80
CA PHE A 162 -23.00 -10.82 44.63
C PHE A 162 -24.35 -10.92 43.85
N GLY A 163 -25.23 -11.94 43.94
CA GLY A 163 -25.18 -13.28 44.56
C GLY A 163 -26.57 -13.97 44.61
N ARG A 164 -26.62 -15.30 44.89
CA ARG A 164 -27.79 -16.14 45.30
C ARG A 164 -28.89 -16.42 44.22
N SER A 165 -29.80 -17.42 44.33
CA SER A 165 -30.25 -18.25 45.48
C SER A 165 -30.94 -19.59 45.07
N PHE A 166 -30.77 -20.69 45.86
CA PHE A 166 -31.75 -21.73 46.33
C PHE A 166 -32.67 -22.48 45.30
N THR A 167 -33.23 -23.71 45.47
CA THR A 167 -33.50 -24.73 46.55
C THR A 167 -33.49 -26.15 45.90
N ASN A 168 -32.95 -27.24 46.47
CA ASN A 168 -33.46 -28.17 47.52
C ASN A 168 -34.56 -29.19 47.10
N THR A 169 -34.31 -30.51 47.22
CA THR A 169 -35.14 -31.55 47.93
C THR A 169 -34.59 -33.00 47.75
N HIS A 170 -35.07 -33.94 48.59
CA HIS A 170 -34.51 -35.28 48.89
C HIS A 170 -34.98 -36.46 47.99
N GLY A 171 -34.25 -37.58 48.04
CA GLY A 171 -34.76 -38.92 47.68
C GLY A 171 -33.83 -40.08 48.11
N PHE A 172 -34.31 -40.98 48.98
CA PHE A 172 -33.63 -42.24 49.37
C PHE A 172 -34.01 -43.39 48.40
N GLY A 173 -33.12 -44.38 48.21
CA GLY A 173 -33.43 -45.61 47.48
C GLY A 173 -32.22 -46.53 47.31
N GLN A 174 -32.38 -47.83 47.61
CA GLN A 174 -31.29 -48.79 47.80
C GLN A 174 -31.10 -49.78 46.62
N ASP A 175 -29.85 -50.25 46.51
CA ASP A 175 -29.40 -51.57 46.03
C ASP A 175 -29.59 -52.07 44.57
N GLY A 176 -28.57 -52.82 44.12
CA GLY A 176 -28.66 -53.77 42.99
C GLY A 176 -27.93 -53.39 41.68
N GLY A 177 -26.68 -53.83 41.48
CA GLY A 177 -26.06 -53.81 40.13
C GLY A 177 -24.54 -53.59 40.02
N SER A 178 -23.73 -54.26 40.85
CA SER A 178 -22.28 -53.99 41.00
C SER A 178 -21.39 -54.23 39.77
N ALA A 179 -21.87 -54.85 38.69
CA ALA A 179 -21.10 -55.06 37.45
C ALA A 179 -21.39 -54.03 36.33
N ALA A 180 -22.60 -53.47 36.29
CA ALA A 180 -23.01 -52.52 35.25
C ALA A 180 -22.67 -51.06 35.62
N SER A 181 -22.83 -50.70 36.90
CA SER A 181 -22.52 -49.35 37.39
C SER A 181 -21.04 -49.01 37.32
N LEU A 182 -20.14 -49.97 37.56
CA LEU A 182 -18.70 -49.81 37.39
C LEU A 182 -18.33 -49.52 35.92
N ARG A 183 -18.95 -50.23 34.96
CA ARG A 183 -18.75 -49.98 33.52
C ARG A 183 -19.33 -48.63 33.08
N ALA A 184 -20.48 -48.22 33.61
CA ALA A 184 -21.08 -46.91 33.35
C ALA A 184 -20.23 -45.75 33.92
N SER A 185 -19.70 -45.91 35.14
CA SER A 185 -18.81 -44.95 35.79
C SER A 185 -17.40 -44.92 35.19
N ALA A 186 -16.92 -46.04 34.65
CA ALA A 186 -15.71 -46.07 33.81
C ALA A 186 -15.95 -45.36 32.46
N ARG A 187 -17.10 -45.59 31.81
CA ARG A 187 -17.47 -44.90 30.56
C ARG A 187 -17.60 -43.39 30.76
N LYS A 188 -18.24 -42.92 31.83
CA LYS A 188 -18.30 -41.48 32.17
C LYS A 188 -16.91 -40.90 32.43
N ARG A 189 -16.04 -41.59 33.19
CA ARG A 189 -14.64 -41.14 33.42
C ARG A 189 -13.84 -41.08 32.12
N ASN A 190 -13.88 -42.12 31.28
CA ASN A 190 -13.20 -42.13 29.99
C ASN A 190 -13.72 -41.02 29.06
N GLN A 191 -15.03 -40.74 29.09
CA GLN A 191 -15.63 -39.65 28.33
C GLN A 191 -15.19 -38.28 28.85
N THR A 192 -15.08 -38.06 30.17
CA THR A 192 -14.49 -36.82 30.71
C THR A 192 -13.01 -36.67 30.35
N THR A 193 -12.21 -37.74 30.47
CA THR A 193 -10.79 -37.73 30.06
C THR A 193 -10.63 -37.44 28.57
N MET A 194 -11.51 -37.98 27.72
CA MET A 194 -11.56 -37.67 26.29
C MET A 194 -11.85 -36.19 26.03
N TYR A 195 -12.83 -35.60 26.74
CA TYR A 195 -13.13 -34.17 26.58
C TYR A 195 -11.99 -33.28 27.07
N TYR A 196 -11.32 -33.59 28.18
CA TYR A 196 -10.15 -32.85 28.65
C TYR A 196 -8.94 -32.98 27.70
N GLY A 197 -8.69 -34.17 27.17
CA GLY A 197 -7.65 -34.40 26.16
C GLY A 197 -7.93 -33.63 24.86
N LEU A 198 -9.19 -33.63 24.41
CA LEU A 198 -9.62 -32.87 23.23
C LEU A 198 -9.49 -31.35 23.45
N SER A 199 -9.90 -30.83 24.60
CA SER A 199 -9.77 -29.40 24.90
C SER A 199 -8.31 -28.95 24.97
N LEU A 200 -7.43 -29.79 25.54
CA LEU A 200 -5.99 -29.53 25.59
C LEU A 200 -5.37 -29.54 24.18
N GLY A 201 -5.75 -30.51 23.34
CA GLY A 201 -5.32 -30.57 21.95
C GLY A 201 -5.72 -29.33 21.14
N VAL A 202 -6.98 -28.89 21.27
CA VAL A 202 -7.47 -27.66 20.63
C VAL A 202 -6.73 -26.42 21.14
N ALA A 203 -6.44 -26.34 22.44
CA ALA A 203 -5.68 -25.23 23.02
C ALA A 203 -4.23 -25.14 22.47
N VAL A 204 -3.53 -26.28 22.34
CA VAL A 204 -2.16 -26.32 21.79
C VAL A 204 -2.13 -25.90 20.31
N VAL A 205 -3.11 -26.33 19.51
CA VAL A 205 -3.24 -25.92 18.10
C VAL A 205 -3.56 -24.42 17.99
N ALA A 206 -4.49 -23.92 18.80
CA ALA A 206 -4.85 -22.50 18.82
C ALA A 206 -3.66 -21.60 19.21
N LEU A 207 -2.88 -22.00 20.22
CA LEU A 207 -1.72 -21.25 20.71
C LEU A 207 -0.57 -21.27 19.70
N SER A 208 -0.35 -22.42 19.05
CA SER A 208 0.60 -22.55 17.93
C SER A 208 0.25 -21.59 16.78
N TYR A 209 -1.03 -21.53 16.37
CA TYR A 209 -1.48 -20.63 15.31
C TYR A 209 -1.42 -19.15 15.72
N ALA A 210 -1.72 -18.84 16.99
CA ALA A 210 -1.64 -17.47 17.54
C ALA A 210 -0.21 -16.95 17.74
N SER A 211 0.79 -17.82 17.83
CA SER A 211 2.19 -17.43 18.01
C SER A 211 2.72 -16.58 16.84
N VAL A 212 2.33 -16.87 15.60
CA VAL A 212 2.79 -16.19 14.39
C VAL A 212 2.34 -14.72 14.31
N PRO A 213 1.05 -14.35 14.49
CA PRO A 213 0.66 -12.95 14.54
C PRO A 213 1.21 -12.22 15.78
N LEU A 214 1.36 -12.90 16.92
CA LEU A 214 1.97 -12.31 18.12
C LEU A 214 3.45 -11.95 17.89
N TYR A 215 4.22 -12.86 17.29
CA TYR A 215 5.61 -12.60 16.88
C TYR A 215 5.70 -11.42 15.91
N LYS A 216 4.82 -11.36 14.90
CA LYS A 216 4.77 -10.23 13.96
C LYS A 216 4.47 -8.90 14.65
N MET A 217 3.55 -8.89 15.62
CA MET A 217 3.21 -7.70 16.40
C MET A 217 4.43 -7.23 17.22
N ILE A 218 5.10 -8.14 17.91
CA ILE A 218 6.30 -7.84 18.70
C ILE A 218 7.42 -7.32 17.80
N CYS A 219 7.76 -8.00 16.70
CA CYS A 219 8.80 -7.55 15.77
C CYS A 219 8.49 -6.20 15.13
N GLN A 220 7.23 -5.92 14.80
CA GLN A 220 6.83 -4.62 14.24
C GLN A 220 6.86 -3.49 15.26
N GLN A 221 6.72 -3.79 16.56
CA GLN A 221 6.71 -2.79 17.63
C GLN A 221 8.09 -2.56 18.24
N THR A 222 8.95 -3.59 18.31
CA THR A 222 10.30 -3.50 18.90
C THR A 222 11.40 -3.24 17.88
N GLY A 223 11.16 -3.43 16.58
CA GLY A 223 12.17 -3.26 15.52
C GLY A 223 13.34 -4.26 15.59
N TRP A 224 13.26 -5.28 16.44
CA TRP A 224 14.32 -6.27 16.60
C TRP A 224 14.52 -7.02 15.28
N SER A 225 15.77 -7.12 14.80
CA SER A 225 16.21 -7.47 13.43
C SER A 225 16.27 -6.35 12.38
N GLY A 226 16.05 -5.08 12.74
CA GLY A 226 16.28 -3.94 11.84
C GLY A 226 15.22 -3.76 10.74
N GLN A 227 14.05 -4.40 10.89
CA GLN A 227 12.88 -4.09 10.09
C GLN A 227 12.28 -2.74 10.56
N PRO A 228 11.92 -1.82 9.65
CA PRO A 228 11.38 -0.52 10.04
C PRO A 228 10.03 -0.69 10.73
N VAL A 229 9.94 -0.14 11.95
CA VAL A 229 8.70 -0.06 12.73
C VAL A 229 7.71 0.81 11.97
N LYS A 230 6.45 0.38 11.86
CA LYS A 230 5.38 1.29 11.43
C LYS A 230 5.19 2.32 12.54
N ALA A 231 5.65 3.54 12.30
CA ALA A 231 5.66 4.59 13.32
C ALA A 231 4.26 4.76 13.94
N HIS A 232 4.17 4.54 15.26
CA HIS A 232 3.00 4.83 16.06
C HIS A 232 2.79 6.35 16.16
N ASN A 233 2.33 7.01 15.08
CA ASN A 233 1.75 8.36 15.08
C ASN A 233 1.15 8.70 13.68
N GLU A 234 0.15 7.92 13.23
CA GLU A 234 -0.67 8.24 12.02
C GLU A 234 -1.63 9.43 12.24
N GLY A 235 -1.50 10.19 13.33
CA GLY A 235 -2.38 11.29 13.74
C GLY A 235 -1.73 12.68 13.85
N ALA A 236 -0.42 12.80 13.66
CA ALA A 236 0.26 14.09 13.53
C ALA A 236 0.57 14.34 12.04
N ASP A 237 0.25 15.53 11.54
CA ASP A 237 0.35 15.88 10.12
C ASP A 237 1.68 15.46 9.50
N SER A 238 1.63 14.61 8.48
CA SER A 238 2.83 14.19 7.74
C SER A 238 3.57 15.36 7.08
N ALA A 239 2.88 16.50 6.88
CA ALA A 239 3.49 17.76 6.44
C ALA A 239 4.32 18.47 7.54
N GLN A 240 4.01 18.30 8.83
CA GLN A 240 4.82 18.91 9.91
C GLN A 240 6.19 18.24 10.08
N ARG A 241 6.30 16.95 9.76
CA ARG A 241 7.58 16.20 9.84
C ARG A 241 8.60 16.54 8.75
N LEU A 242 8.17 17.25 7.71
CA LEU A 242 9.01 17.72 6.60
C LEU A 242 9.55 19.14 6.83
N ARG A 243 9.44 19.66 8.06
CA ARG A 243 10.09 20.91 8.46
C ARG A 243 11.51 20.61 8.94
N PRO A 244 12.56 21.23 8.36
CA PRO A 244 13.92 21.02 8.82
C PRO A 244 14.11 21.56 10.24
N VAL A 245 14.83 20.81 11.07
CA VAL A 245 15.27 21.26 12.41
C VAL A 245 16.60 21.98 12.24
N GLU A 246 16.56 23.31 12.25
CA GLU A 246 17.74 24.16 12.05
C GLU A 246 18.72 24.14 13.23
N ASP A 247 18.25 23.75 14.43
CA ASP A 247 19.03 23.65 15.68
C ASP A 247 19.90 22.38 15.78
N HIS A 248 20.02 21.60 14.70
CA HIS A 248 20.84 20.37 14.67
C HIS A 248 21.97 20.45 13.63
N ARG A 249 23.06 19.73 13.89
CA ARG A 249 24.17 19.59 12.93
C ARG A 249 23.71 18.87 11.66
N ARG A 250 24.27 19.24 10.51
CA ARG A 250 24.03 18.52 9.25
C ARG A 250 24.60 17.10 9.33
N LEU A 251 23.74 16.11 9.14
CA LEU A 251 24.07 14.69 9.09
C LEU A 251 24.69 14.35 7.74
N ARG A 252 25.82 13.63 7.74
CA ARG A 252 26.49 13.14 6.54
C ARG A 252 25.90 11.80 6.11
N ILE A 253 25.28 11.78 4.94
CA ILE A 253 24.68 10.60 4.33
C ILE A 253 25.61 10.06 3.27
N THR A 254 26.24 8.93 3.54
CA THR A 254 27.16 8.23 2.63
C THR A 254 26.37 7.23 1.79
N PHE A 255 26.54 7.26 0.48
CA PHE A 255 25.87 6.34 -0.43
C PHE A 255 26.83 5.22 -0.87
N GLN A 256 26.39 3.97 -0.72
CA GLN A 256 27.10 2.80 -1.20
C GLN A 256 26.21 1.99 -2.15
N GLY A 257 26.81 1.47 -3.22
CA GLY A 257 26.14 0.62 -4.19
C GLY A 257 27.00 -0.60 -4.51
N SER A 258 26.41 -1.78 -4.37
CA SER A 258 27.02 -3.09 -4.61
C SER A 258 26.12 -3.95 -5.50
N VAL A 259 26.71 -4.94 -6.15
CA VAL A 259 26.00 -5.95 -6.96
C VAL A 259 26.47 -7.34 -6.55
N SER A 260 25.60 -8.35 -6.67
CA SER A 260 26.01 -9.76 -6.60
C SER A 260 26.83 -10.16 -7.83
N ASP A 261 27.85 -11.01 -7.69
CA ASP A 261 28.72 -11.43 -8.81
C ASP A 261 27.96 -12.07 -10.00
N VAL A 262 26.84 -12.74 -9.72
CA VAL A 262 25.96 -13.38 -10.72
C VAL A 262 25.23 -12.35 -11.62
N LEU A 263 25.23 -11.08 -11.22
CA LEU A 263 24.60 -9.95 -11.89
C LEU A 263 25.67 -9.07 -12.56
N PRO A 264 25.88 -9.17 -13.88
CA PRO A 264 26.91 -8.45 -14.61
C PRO A 264 26.53 -6.97 -14.86
N TRP A 265 26.19 -6.26 -13.78
CA TRP A 265 25.83 -4.84 -13.80
C TRP A 265 26.95 -4.02 -13.15
N LYS A 266 27.09 -2.76 -13.58
CA LYS A 266 27.83 -1.75 -12.81
C LYS A 266 26.80 -0.86 -12.16
N PHE A 267 26.78 -0.84 -10.83
CA PHE A 267 25.90 0.01 -10.03
C PHE A 267 26.77 0.95 -9.21
N THR A 268 26.64 2.26 -9.43
CA THR A 268 27.46 3.27 -8.75
C THR A 268 26.62 4.49 -8.36
N PRO A 269 26.75 5.01 -7.12
CA PRO A 269 26.15 6.29 -6.77
C PRO A 269 26.81 7.43 -7.55
N GLN A 270 26.03 8.39 -8.03
CA GLN A 270 26.56 9.61 -8.66
C GLN A 270 27.23 10.54 -7.64
N GLN A 271 26.66 10.61 -6.43
CA GLN A 271 27.19 11.38 -5.30
C GLN A 271 27.58 10.43 -4.16
N ARG A 272 28.79 10.57 -3.61
CA ARG A 272 29.29 9.68 -2.54
C ARG A 272 28.80 10.09 -1.15
N GLU A 273 28.67 11.40 -0.90
CA GLU A 273 28.07 11.95 0.33
C GLU A 273 27.13 13.12 0.03
N VAL A 274 26.12 13.32 0.89
CA VAL A 274 25.27 14.52 0.97
C VAL A 274 25.08 14.91 2.44
N ARG A 275 24.88 16.21 2.73
CA ARG A 275 24.76 16.74 4.10
C ARG A 275 23.41 17.41 4.34
N VAL A 276 22.53 16.76 5.10
CA VAL A 276 21.14 17.19 5.35
C VAL A 276 20.88 17.48 6.83
N LEU A 277 19.92 18.34 7.12
CA LEU A 277 19.32 18.51 8.43
C LEU A 277 18.25 17.42 8.68
N PRO A 278 17.99 17.02 9.94
CA PRO A 278 16.78 16.28 10.28
C PRO A 278 15.52 17.05 9.83
N GLY A 279 14.57 16.37 9.19
CA GLY A 279 13.40 16.97 8.55
C GLY A 279 13.64 17.54 7.14
N GLU A 280 14.89 17.72 6.69
CA GLU A 280 15.22 18.11 5.31
C GLU A 280 15.06 16.91 4.37
N THR A 281 14.35 17.11 3.25
CA THR A 281 14.23 16.10 2.19
C THR A 281 15.39 16.20 1.21
N ALA A 282 15.97 15.05 0.81
CA ALA A 282 17.05 14.99 -0.16
C ALA A 282 16.79 13.95 -1.26
N LEU A 283 17.39 14.23 -2.42
CA LEU A 283 17.40 13.39 -3.60
C LEU A 283 18.82 12.84 -3.81
N ALA A 284 18.90 11.55 -4.14
CA ALA A 284 20.15 10.91 -4.55
C ALA A 284 19.97 10.11 -5.83
N PHE A 285 20.97 10.17 -6.71
CA PHE A 285 20.97 9.42 -7.96
C PHE A 285 21.99 8.29 -7.90
N TYR A 286 21.57 7.12 -8.37
CA TYR A 286 22.46 6.01 -8.66
C TYR A 286 22.34 5.64 -10.14
N THR A 287 23.46 5.31 -10.77
CA THR A 287 23.48 4.85 -12.16
C THR A 287 23.68 3.34 -12.18
N ALA A 288 22.83 2.62 -12.91
CA ALA A 288 22.96 1.20 -13.19
C ALA A 288 23.19 0.98 -14.69
N THR A 289 24.26 0.26 -15.03
CA THR A 289 24.59 -0.14 -16.41
C THR A 289 24.60 -1.67 -16.52
N ASN A 290 23.79 -2.24 -17.41
CA ASN A 290 23.84 -3.66 -17.73
C ASN A 290 24.99 -3.94 -18.72
N LYS A 291 26.06 -4.63 -18.27
CA LYS A 291 27.21 -4.96 -19.14
C LYS A 291 27.01 -6.22 -19.98
N SER A 292 25.89 -6.93 -19.83
CA SER A 292 25.63 -8.16 -20.56
C SER A 292 24.93 -7.94 -21.90
N LYS A 293 24.98 -8.97 -22.75
CA LYS A 293 24.31 -9.01 -24.06
C LYS A 293 22.84 -9.42 -23.99
N ALA A 294 22.28 -9.54 -22.79
CA ALA A 294 20.90 -9.99 -22.57
C ALA A 294 20.19 -9.08 -21.57
N ASP A 295 18.87 -9.03 -21.68
CA ASP A 295 18.02 -8.36 -20.70
C ASP A 295 18.07 -9.12 -19.39
N ILE A 296 18.27 -8.41 -18.28
CA ILE A 296 18.29 -9.00 -16.94
C ILE A 296 17.30 -8.26 -16.05
N ILE A 297 16.65 -9.00 -15.16
CA ILE A 297 15.81 -8.46 -14.09
C ILE A 297 16.63 -8.48 -12.79
N GLY A 298 16.73 -7.32 -12.15
CA GLY A 298 17.39 -7.12 -10.87
C GLY A 298 16.39 -6.67 -9.81
N VAL A 299 16.58 -7.14 -8.59
CA VAL A 299 15.91 -6.64 -7.38
C VAL A 299 16.98 -6.15 -6.42
N ALA A 300 16.75 -4.97 -5.83
CA ALA A 300 17.68 -4.41 -4.86
C ALA A 300 17.16 -4.55 -3.44
N THR A 301 18.04 -4.89 -2.50
CA THR A 301 17.79 -4.66 -1.07
C THR A 301 18.59 -3.45 -0.60
N TYR A 302 18.17 -2.88 0.53
CA TYR A 302 18.85 -1.73 1.13
C TYR A 302 19.03 -1.96 2.63
N SER A 303 20.10 -1.42 3.19
CA SER A 303 20.35 -1.35 4.62
C SER A 303 20.82 0.05 5.02
N VAL A 304 20.56 0.40 6.28
CA VAL A 304 20.95 1.67 6.90
C VAL A 304 21.88 1.37 8.07
N THR A 305 23.06 1.99 8.07
CA THR A 305 24.08 1.82 9.12
C THR A 305 24.42 3.19 9.72
N PRO A 306 24.42 3.37 11.05
CA PRO A 306 24.10 2.38 12.09
C PRO A 306 22.63 1.94 12.11
N ALA A 307 22.38 0.69 12.49
CA ALA A 307 21.03 0.10 12.50
C ALA A 307 20.04 0.83 13.43
N GLN A 308 20.54 1.53 14.45
CA GLN A 308 19.74 2.33 15.38
C GLN A 308 19.02 3.52 14.69
N VAL A 309 19.54 3.98 13.53
CA VAL A 309 18.95 5.08 12.74
C VAL A 309 17.85 4.60 11.79
N ALA A 310 17.76 3.30 11.51
CA ALA A 310 16.78 2.72 10.60
C ALA A 310 15.31 3.14 10.85
N PRO A 311 14.78 3.25 12.09
CA PRO A 311 13.40 3.73 12.31
C PRO A 311 13.21 5.22 11.98
N TYR A 312 14.26 6.04 12.03
CA TYR A 312 14.20 7.46 11.70
C TYR A 312 14.44 7.74 10.20
N PHE A 313 15.03 6.79 9.46
CA PHE A 313 15.32 6.94 8.04
C PHE A 313 14.08 6.65 7.17
N SER A 314 13.44 7.69 6.66
CA SER A 314 12.21 7.59 5.87
C SER A 314 12.46 7.81 4.38
N LYS A 315 12.32 6.73 3.61
CA LYS A 315 12.54 6.70 2.16
C LYS A 315 11.21 6.76 1.43
N ILE A 316 10.85 7.95 0.95
CA ILE A 316 9.55 8.25 0.33
C ILE A 316 9.39 7.55 -1.03
N GLN A 317 10.46 7.44 -1.83
CA GLN A 317 10.44 6.77 -3.15
C GLN A 317 11.69 5.91 -3.36
N CYS A 318 11.53 4.72 -3.93
CA CYS A 318 12.65 3.82 -4.26
C CYS A 318 12.34 2.79 -5.34
N PHE A 319 13.28 2.61 -6.25
CA PHE A 319 13.36 1.51 -7.22
C PHE A 319 13.36 0.10 -6.60
N CYS A 320 13.73 -0.02 -5.32
CA CYS A 320 14.13 -1.28 -4.69
C CYS A 320 13.00 -2.24 -4.27
N PHE A 321 11.73 -1.87 -4.47
CA PHE A 321 10.61 -2.82 -4.38
C PHE A 321 9.96 -3.10 -5.74
N GLU A 322 10.53 -2.55 -6.82
CA GLU A 322 10.07 -2.74 -8.18
C GLU A 322 11.12 -3.53 -8.96
N GLU A 323 10.66 -4.45 -9.81
CA GLU A 323 11.51 -5.30 -10.63
C GLU A 323 12.17 -4.44 -11.72
N GLN A 324 13.47 -4.15 -11.56
CA GLN A 324 14.20 -3.36 -12.55
C GLN A 324 14.66 -4.28 -13.68
N ARG A 325 14.07 -4.13 -14.86
CA ARG A 325 14.55 -4.76 -16.10
C ARG A 325 15.43 -3.77 -16.83
N LEU A 326 16.70 -4.11 -17.02
CA LEU A 326 17.62 -3.38 -17.90
C LEU A 326 17.89 -4.21 -19.15
N ALA A 327 17.73 -3.59 -20.32
CA ALA A 327 18.09 -4.17 -21.58
C ALA A 327 19.62 -4.34 -21.72
N ALA A 328 20.04 -5.15 -22.69
CA ALA A 328 21.46 -5.34 -22.99
C ALA A 328 22.19 -4.01 -23.28
N GLY A 329 23.25 -3.69 -22.52
CA GLY A 329 24.01 -2.44 -22.66
C GLY A 329 23.33 -1.18 -22.11
N GLU A 330 22.10 -1.27 -21.62
CA GLU A 330 21.33 -0.12 -21.15
C GLU A 330 21.94 0.50 -19.88
N THR A 331 21.88 1.84 -19.79
CA THR A 331 22.25 2.59 -18.58
C THR A 331 21.07 3.46 -18.16
N VAL A 332 20.66 3.36 -16.90
CA VAL A 332 19.53 4.09 -16.31
C VAL A 332 19.95 4.74 -15.00
N ASP A 333 19.51 5.98 -14.80
CA ASP A 333 19.63 6.71 -13.55
C ASP A 333 18.39 6.50 -12.68
N MET A 334 18.61 5.97 -11.48
CA MET A 334 17.57 5.63 -10.51
C MET A 334 17.59 6.63 -9.35
N PRO A 335 16.56 7.50 -9.22
CA PRO A 335 16.45 8.42 -8.10
C PRO A 335 16.00 7.71 -6.81
N VAL A 336 16.51 8.20 -5.67
CA VAL A 336 16.08 7.84 -4.31
C VAL A 336 15.71 9.13 -3.59
N PHE A 337 14.48 9.23 -3.13
CA PHE A 337 13.99 10.40 -2.37
C PHE A 337 13.74 10.00 -0.92
N PHE A 338 14.41 10.68 0.01
CA PHE A 338 14.42 10.34 1.43
C PHE A 338 14.50 11.57 2.34
N PHE A 339 14.16 11.39 3.60
CA PHE A 339 14.40 12.33 4.69
C PHE A 339 14.71 11.57 5.97
N ILE A 340 15.15 12.29 7.00
CA ILE A 340 15.39 11.77 8.34
C ILE A 340 14.36 12.40 9.26
N ASP A 341 13.62 11.60 10.03
CA ASP A 341 12.57 12.12 10.90
C ASP A 341 13.16 13.06 11.98
N PRO A 342 12.60 14.25 12.21
CA PRO A 342 13.06 15.18 13.24
C PRO A 342 13.07 14.60 14.67
N ASP A 343 12.30 13.53 14.94
CA ASP A 343 12.35 12.83 16.23
C ASP A 343 13.73 12.18 16.52
N PHE A 344 14.58 12.02 15.51
CA PHE A 344 16.00 11.64 15.66
C PHE A 344 16.74 12.53 16.67
N VAL A 345 16.44 13.84 16.71
CA VAL A 345 17.10 14.80 17.60
C VAL A 345 16.68 14.61 19.07
N LYS A 346 15.51 14.03 19.30
CA LYS A 346 14.91 13.86 20.64
C LYS A 346 15.40 12.60 21.35
N ASP A 347 15.80 11.56 20.59
CA ASP A 347 16.25 10.29 21.14
C ASP A 347 17.68 10.37 21.71
N PRO A 348 17.89 10.12 23.02
CA PRO A 348 19.23 10.07 23.61
C PRO A 348 20.16 9.04 22.96
N ASN A 349 19.64 7.98 22.35
CA ASN A 349 20.45 6.94 21.70
C ASN A 349 21.08 7.41 20.37
N MET A 350 20.51 8.45 19.73
CA MET A 350 21.03 8.99 18.47
C MET A 350 22.22 9.96 18.66
N ARG A 351 22.55 10.30 19.91
CA ARG A 351 23.62 11.25 20.25
C ARG A 351 24.98 10.77 19.71
N GLY A 352 25.60 11.59 18.88
CA GLY A 352 26.91 11.32 18.27
C GLY A 352 26.86 10.55 16.94
N ILE A 353 25.69 10.18 16.43
CA ILE A 353 25.56 9.56 15.11
C ILE A 353 25.46 10.65 14.02
N ASP A 354 26.60 11.24 13.65
CA ASP A 354 26.65 12.26 12.59
C ASP A 354 26.80 11.69 11.17
N THR A 355 27.02 10.38 11.03
CA THR A 355 27.24 9.71 9.73
C THR A 355 26.34 8.50 9.58
N ILE A 356 25.54 8.51 8.52
CA ILE A 356 24.60 7.46 8.16
C ILE A 356 25.02 6.92 6.79
N THR A 357 25.16 5.61 6.66
CA THR A 357 25.47 4.96 5.39
C THR A 357 24.25 4.23 4.87
N LEU A 358 23.85 4.58 3.64
CA LEU A 358 22.78 3.93 2.89
C LEU A 358 23.43 2.99 1.87
N SER A 359 23.38 1.69 2.16
CA SER A 359 23.99 0.64 1.33
C SER A 359 22.91 -0.09 0.53
N TYR A 360 23.05 -0.09 -0.79
CA TYR A 360 22.18 -0.82 -1.71
C TYR A 360 22.93 -2.00 -2.33
N THR A 361 22.28 -3.16 -2.38
CA THR A 361 22.81 -4.36 -3.05
C THR A 361 21.80 -4.91 -4.04
N PHE A 362 22.20 -5.01 -5.30
CA PHE A 362 21.39 -5.64 -6.35
C PHE A 362 21.65 -7.15 -6.46
N PHE A 363 20.57 -7.92 -6.59
CA PHE A 363 20.58 -9.36 -6.83
C PHE A 363 19.86 -9.68 -8.14
N LYS A 364 20.37 -10.70 -8.85
CA LYS A 364 19.71 -11.23 -10.05
C LYS A 364 18.44 -11.97 -9.67
N ALA A 365 17.34 -11.65 -10.35
CA ALA A 365 16.05 -12.30 -10.16
C ALA A 365 15.59 -13.00 -11.44
N LYS A 366 14.81 -14.07 -11.28
CA LYS A 366 14.14 -14.80 -12.37
C LYS A 366 12.74 -15.18 -11.93
N TYR A 367 11.79 -15.26 -12.87
CA TYR A 367 10.52 -15.91 -12.60
C TYR A 367 10.72 -17.43 -12.58
N ASP A 368 10.23 -18.07 -11.52
CA ASP A 368 10.03 -19.51 -11.48
C ASP A 368 8.87 -19.93 -12.42
N LYS A 369 8.76 -21.22 -12.73
CA LYS A 369 7.70 -21.83 -13.54
C LYS A 369 6.28 -21.49 -13.03
N ASN A 370 6.16 -21.18 -11.74
CA ASN A 370 4.92 -20.76 -11.09
C ASN A 370 4.61 -19.25 -11.21
N GLY A 371 5.43 -18.49 -11.95
CA GLY A 371 5.28 -17.03 -12.11
C GLY A 371 5.72 -16.20 -10.89
N VAL A 372 6.36 -16.84 -9.90
CA VAL A 372 6.88 -16.17 -8.70
C VAL A 372 8.32 -15.73 -8.96
N LEU A 373 8.63 -14.46 -8.70
CA LEU A 373 10.00 -13.96 -8.80
C LEU A 373 10.85 -14.51 -7.65
N THR A 374 11.95 -15.18 -7.99
CA THR A 374 12.95 -15.69 -7.04
C THR A 374 14.32 -15.10 -7.34
N THR A 375 15.08 -14.78 -6.29
CA THR A 375 16.49 -14.39 -6.42
C THR A 375 17.33 -15.63 -6.70
N VAL A 376 18.28 -15.53 -7.62
CA VAL A 376 19.20 -16.64 -7.92
C VAL A 376 20.29 -16.65 -6.85
N PRO A 377 20.42 -17.70 -6.02
CA PRO A 377 21.47 -17.78 -5.01
C PRO A 377 22.85 -17.92 -5.68
N MET A 378 23.88 -17.36 -5.07
CA MET A 378 25.26 -17.38 -5.61
C MET A 378 25.83 -18.80 -5.83
N ALA A 379 25.29 -19.81 -5.15
CA ALA A 379 25.73 -21.20 -5.25
C ALA A 379 25.28 -21.96 -6.52
N MET A 380 24.59 -21.30 -7.46
CA MET A 380 24.11 -21.91 -8.72
C MET A 380 24.42 -21.05 -9.96
N ALA A 381 25.61 -20.44 -9.97
CA ALA A 381 26.13 -19.64 -11.10
C ALA A 381 27.15 -20.43 -11.91
#